data_AF-R6DVG0-F1
#
_entry.id   AF-R6DVG0-F1
#
_cell.length_a   1.000
_cell.length_b   1.000
_cell.length_c   1.000
_cell.angle_alpha   90.00
_cell.angle_beta   90.00
_cell.angle_gamma   90.00
#
_symmetry.space_group_name_H-M   'P 1'
#
loop_
_entity.id
_entity.type
_entity.pdbx_description
1 polymer ?
#
loop_
_entity_poly.entity_id
_entity_poly.type
_entity_poly.pdbx_seq_one_letter_code
_entity_poly.pdbx_strand_id
1 'polypeptide(L)'
;MKRKANKILSVMLTLAVSFTMVFGSIGTASAASYDKTKAAFEKCGDYLYNESEPPSFGSIGGEWIIYGLGHAGYDMSDSYLATYRASVEKALEEGYRGTKGILHDKKFTEYERVIVAMSAVGMDAANVGGYDLTAPLADFVNVKWQGMNGPIWALRAFDSANYDVPKRTDSYAYGTLTPDETNRQNSRQRMINYILDNQYSDGGWNLQPKKKGSTGYNAVSDVDITGMAMIALAPYMTKQPKVKKALDRAITYLSKQQKQNGGFGSWGTINSESCAQVICALTACGVNPNTDKRFIKNGKSVIDGLMSFYDEKVGGFRHVNEASGGYEPVVNQMATEQAYYALAFFYKSVPGQTTLTKAAKVGSGKLKATWKKAAINTDYVTKKRGKTAAVSGYQIVCATNKNFTKGVVKTTAGSKTLSKTVTGLKKGKTYYVKVRAYKTVNGKKIYGTYSKVLKCRV
;
A
#
# COMPACT_ATOMS: atom_id res chain seq x y z
N MET A 1 -52.06 -54.36 -19.88
CA MET A 1 -50.73 -54.03 -19.32
C MET A 1 -50.40 -52.57 -19.59
N LYS A 2 -50.04 -51.88 -18.49
CA LYS A 2 -49.41 -50.56 -18.29
C LYS A 2 -49.51 -49.47 -19.37
N ARG A 3 -50.22 -48.42 -18.97
CA ARG A 3 -50.43 -47.10 -19.58
C ARG A 3 -49.16 -46.25 -19.64
N LYS A 4 -49.00 -45.62 -20.81
CA LYS A 4 -48.70 -44.19 -21.10
C LYS A 4 -47.59 -43.48 -20.32
N ALA A 5 -46.58 -43.08 -21.10
CA ALA A 5 -45.74 -41.91 -20.91
C ALA A 5 -46.55 -40.66 -20.55
N ASN A 6 -46.01 -39.86 -19.62
CA ASN A 6 -46.47 -38.55 -19.16
C ASN A 6 -45.33 -38.01 -18.26
N LYS A 7 -44.87 -36.76 -18.27
CA LYS A 7 -45.40 -35.49 -18.80
C LYS A 7 -44.27 -34.45 -18.80
N ILE A 8 -44.20 -33.67 -19.86
CA ILE A 8 -43.86 -32.24 -19.81
C ILE A 8 -45.17 -31.49 -19.52
N LEU A 9 -45.17 -30.58 -18.54
CA LEU A 9 -46.05 -29.41 -18.33
C LEU A 9 -45.72 -28.86 -16.91
N SER A 10 -45.65 -27.58 -16.57
CA SER A 10 -46.27 -26.38 -17.12
C SER A 10 -45.55 -25.12 -16.64
N VAL A 11 -45.76 -24.08 -17.44
CA VAL A 11 -45.44 -22.66 -17.28
C VAL A 11 -46.57 -21.93 -16.51
N MET A 12 -46.20 -20.85 -15.78
CA MET A 12 -47.05 -19.73 -15.26
C MET A 12 -48.03 -20.06 -14.12
N LEU A 13 -48.35 -19.21 -13.13
CA LEU A 13 -48.20 -17.79 -12.78
C LEU A 13 -48.37 -17.77 -11.23
N THR A 14 -47.89 -16.83 -10.40
CA THR A 14 -48.59 -15.59 -10.01
C THR A 14 -47.74 -14.84 -8.98
N LEU A 15 -47.59 -13.52 -9.17
CA LEU A 15 -47.18 -12.55 -8.16
C LEU A 15 -48.07 -12.67 -6.90
N ALA A 16 -47.46 -12.73 -5.72
CA ALA A 16 -48.06 -12.25 -4.49
C ALA A 16 -47.02 -11.42 -3.73
N VAL A 17 -47.30 -10.13 -3.71
CA VAL A 17 -46.60 -9.06 -3.00
C VAL A 17 -46.52 -9.40 -1.51
N SER A 18 -45.31 -9.52 -0.98
CA SER A 18 -45.03 -9.23 0.43
C SER A 18 -43.96 -8.14 0.48
N PHE A 19 -44.49 -6.92 0.56
CA PHE A 19 -43.77 -5.67 0.70
C PHE A 19 -43.28 -5.55 2.14
N THR A 20 -42.24 -6.28 2.53
CA THR A 20 -41.45 -5.88 3.70
C THR A 20 -40.44 -4.84 3.24
N MET A 21 -40.88 -3.57 3.25
CA MET A 21 -39.97 -2.44 3.42
C MET A 21 -39.21 -2.68 4.72
N VAL A 22 -38.09 -3.38 4.65
CA VAL A 22 -37.01 -3.16 5.58
C VAL A 22 -36.51 -1.77 5.22
N PHE A 23 -36.99 -0.77 5.96
CA PHE A 23 -36.23 0.44 6.20
C PHE A 23 -34.92 0.01 6.86
N GLY A 24 -34.01 -0.49 6.03
CA GLY A 24 -32.61 -0.61 6.37
C GLY A 24 -32.19 0.82 6.61
N SER A 25 -32.13 1.19 7.88
CA SER A 25 -31.38 2.34 8.32
C SER A 25 -30.11 2.35 7.49
N ILE A 26 -29.86 3.44 6.77
CA ILE A 26 -28.56 3.74 6.19
C ILE A 26 -27.65 3.97 7.39
N GLY A 27 -27.36 2.89 8.11
CA GLY A 27 -26.23 2.80 9.00
C GLY A 27 -25.05 2.95 8.06
N THR A 28 -24.38 4.08 8.17
CA THR A 28 -23.05 4.23 7.60
C THR A 28 -22.22 3.12 8.22
N ALA A 29 -22.08 1.99 7.51
CA ALA A 29 -21.08 0.99 7.81
C ALA A 29 -19.76 1.75 7.89
N SER A 30 -19.25 1.87 9.11
CA SER A 30 -18.01 2.54 9.38
C SER A 30 -16.91 1.58 8.96
N ALA A 31 -16.02 2.05 8.09
CA ALA A 31 -14.75 1.39 7.88
C ALA A 31 -14.06 1.15 9.24
N ALA A 32 -13.18 0.15 9.33
CA ALA A 32 -12.39 -0.15 10.50
C ALA A 32 -11.85 1.15 11.11
N SER A 33 -12.16 1.37 12.39
CA SER A 33 -11.70 2.59 13.04
C SER A 33 -10.17 2.58 13.03
N TYR A 34 -9.59 3.73 12.72
CA TYR A 34 -8.14 3.95 12.74
C TYR A 34 -7.51 3.37 14.03
N ASP A 35 -8.22 3.42 15.15
CA ASP A 35 -7.78 2.90 16.45
C ASP A 35 -7.81 1.36 16.57
N LYS A 36 -8.73 0.65 15.89
CA LYS A 36 -8.80 -0.83 15.95
C LYS A 36 -7.68 -1.49 15.14
N THR A 37 -7.43 -0.99 13.94
CA THR A 37 -6.30 -1.43 13.10
C THR A 37 -4.95 -1.12 13.78
N LYS A 38 -4.93 -0.18 14.74
CA LYS A 38 -3.71 0.26 15.41
C LYS A 38 -3.20 -0.78 16.41
N ALA A 39 -4.08 -1.33 17.23
CA ALA A 39 -3.73 -2.39 18.17
C ALA A 39 -3.21 -3.64 17.45
N ALA A 40 -3.83 -3.99 16.31
CA ALA A 40 -3.36 -5.08 15.47
C ALA A 40 -1.97 -4.83 14.90
N PHE A 41 -1.69 -3.60 14.45
CA PHE A 41 -0.37 -3.21 13.96
C PHE A 41 0.70 -3.30 15.05
N GLU A 42 0.43 -2.77 16.26
CA GLU A 42 1.36 -2.85 17.40
C GLU A 42 1.64 -4.32 17.79
N LYS A 43 0.59 -5.13 17.97
CA LYS A 43 0.73 -6.55 18.34
C LYS A 43 1.45 -7.36 17.25
N CYS A 44 1.17 -7.08 15.97
CA CYS A 44 1.84 -7.76 14.86
C CYS A 44 3.32 -7.41 14.77
N GLY A 45 3.69 -6.15 15.04
CA GLY A 45 5.09 -5.75 15.14
C GLY A 45 5.83 -6.44 16.28
N ASP A 46 5.21 -6.49 17.47
CA ASP A 46 5.75 -7.25 18.61
C ASP A 46 5.86 -8.75 18.28
N TYR A 47 4.88 -9.32 17.58
CA TYR A 47 4.90 -10.72 17.15
C TYR A 47 6.08 -11.00 16.21
N LEU A 48 6.28 -10.18 15.16
CA LEU A 48 7.37 -10.35 14.20
C LEU A 48 8.75 -10.10 14.82
N TYR A 49 8.87 -9.15 15.75
CA TYR A 49 10.15 -8.84 16.39
C TYR A 49 10.58 -9.90 17.42
N ASN A 50 9.61 -10.51 18.12
CA ASN A 50 9.88 -11.50 19.17
C ASN A 50 9.74 -12.95 18.67
N GLU A 51 9.56 -13.16 17.37
CA GLU A 51 9.58 -14.51 16.78
C GLU A 51 10.96 -15.15 17.02
N SER A 52 11.00 -16.48 17.23
CA SER A 52 12.12 -17.18 17.85
C SER A 52 13.41 -17.26 17.03
N GLU A 53 13.36 -16.92 15.73
CA GLU A 53 14.52 -16.94 14.84
C GLU A 53 14.89 -15.51 14.43
N PRO A 54 16.15 -15.07 14.63
CA PRO A 54 16.62 -13.80 14.10
C PRO A 54 16.47 -13.74 12.57
N PRO A 55 16.17 -12.57 11.99
CA PRO A 55 16.00 -12.46 10.56
C PRO A 55 17.31 -12.77 9.84
N SER A 56 17.20 -13.54 8.76
CA SER A 56 18.32 -13.94 7.92
C SER A 56 18.03 -13.73 6.44
N PHE A 57 19.06 -13.72 5.60
CA PHE A 57 18.90 -13.71 4.14
C PHE A 57 17.97 -14.86 3.68
N GLY A 58 16.81 -14.55 3.08
CA GLY A 58 15.84 -15.63 2.74
C GLY A 58 14.41 -15.24 2.33
N SER A 59 14.11 -13.98 2.05
CA SER A 59 12.77 -13.42 1.84
C SER A 59 11.85 -13.54 3.06
N ILE A 60 11.20 -14.70 3.24
CA ILE A 60 10.30 -14.99 4.37
C ILE A 60 11.18 -15.23 5.60
N GLY A 61 10.82 -14.66 6.74
CA GLY A 61 11.68 -14.69 7.93
C GLY A 61 12.93 -13.81 7.80
N GLY A 62 13.02 -13.00 6.74
CA GLY A 62 14.23 -12.26 6.37
C GLY A 62 13.94 -10.84 5.94
N GLU A 63 14.16 -10.56 4.66
CA GLU A 63 13.98 -9.22 4.05
C GLU A 63 12.60 -8.62 4.34
N TRP A 64 11.54 -9.42 4.37
CA TRP A 64 10.19 -8.90 4.63
C TRP A 64 10.00 -8.38 6.05
N ILE A 65 10.60 -9.05 7.05
CA ILE A 65 10.60 -8.60 8.44
C ILE A 65 11.37 -7.29 8.56
N ILE A 66 12.61 -7.25 8.06
CA ILE A 66 13.46 -6.05 8.11
C ILE A 66 12.79 -4.87 7.39
N TYR A 67 12.22 -5.12 6.20
CA TYR A 67 11.50 -4.11 5.44
C TYR A 67 10.27 -3.59 6.20
N GLY A 68 9.46 -4.48 6.76
CA GLY A 68 8.27 -4.12 7.54
C GLY A 68 8.60 -3.33 8.80
N LEU A 69 9.49 -3.85 9.64
CA LEU A 69 9.94 -3.21 10.89
C LEU A 69 10.64 -1.87 10.59
N GLY A 70 11.49 -1.80 9.58
CA GLY A 70 12.15 -0.56 9.16
C GLY A 70 11.16 0.51 8.70
N HIS A 71 10.20 0.16 7.83
CA HIS A 71 9.17 1.10 7.38
C HIS A 71 8.23 1.56 8.50
N ALA A 72 7.99 0.69 9.47
CA ALA A 72 7.24 0.98 10.68
C ALA A 72 8.01 1.90 11.64
N GLY A 73 9.33 1.95 11.53
CA GLY A 73 10.21 2.64 12.48
C GLY A 73 10.32 1.88 13.79
N TYR A 74 10.31 0.55 13.73
CA TYR A 74 10.49 -0.31 14.91
C TYR A 74 11.87 -0.10 15.51
N ASP A 75 11.94 0.00 16.84
CA ASP A 75 13.20 0.16 17.56
C ASP A 75 13.93 -1.17 17.67
N MET A 76 14.42 -1.66 16.54
CA MET A 76 15.26 -2.85 16.46
C MET A 76 16.60 -2.57 17.15
N SER A 77 17.11 -3.54 17.92
CA SER A 77 18.43 -3.40 18.53
C SER A 77 19.54 -3.44 17.47
N ASP A 78 20.66 -2.81 17.78
CA ASP A 78 21.86 -2.87 16.92
C ASP A 78 22.31 -4.31 16.70
N SER A 79 22.17 -5.19 17.71
CA SER A 79 22.46 -6.62 17.59
C SER A 79 21.54 -7.34 16.61
N TYR A 80 20.25 -7.03 16.59
CA TYR A 80 19.28 -7.62 15.68
C TYR A 80 19.61 -7.26 14.22
N LEU A 81 19.95 -5.98 14.00
CA LEU A 81 20.40 -5.47 12.70
C LEU A 81 21.76 -6.04 12.28
N ALA A 82 22.70 -6.19 13.21
CA ALA A 82 24.00 -6.80 12.96
C ALA A 82 23.88 -8.29 12.56
N THR A 83 22.99 -9.04 13.21
CA THR A 83 22.71 -10.45 12.86
C THR A 83 22.19 -10.57 11.42
N TYR A 84 21.21 -9.74 11.04
CA TYR A 84 20.73 -9.74 9.66
C TYR A 84 21.84 -9.40 8.67
N ARG A 85 22.60 -8.33 8.92
CA ARG A 85 23.72 -7.92 8.06
C ARG A 85 24.77 -9.04 7.91
N ALA A 86 25.13 -9.70 9.01
CA ALA A 86 26.07 -10.82 9.00
C ALA A 86 25.54 -12.01 8.18
N SER A 87 24.23 -12.27 8.21
CA SER A 87 23.63 -13.31 7.37
C SER A 87 23.74 -13.02 5.87
N VAL A 88 23.62 -11.74 5.47
CA VAL A 88 23.79 -11.31 4.08
C VAL A 88 25.26 -11.40 3.68
N GLU A 89 26.19 -10.96 4.53
CA GLU A 89 27.64 -11.12 4.29
C GLU A 89 28.03 -12.59 4.15
N LYS A 90 27.49 -13.46 4.99
CA LYS A 90 27.69 -14.91 4.88
C LYS A 90 27.17 -15.45 3.55
N ALA A 91 25.97 -15.06 3.13
CA ALA A 91 25.40 -15.49 1.84
C ALA A 91 26.25 -15.02 0.64
N LEU A 92 26.86 -13.83 0.73
CA LEU A 92 27.80 -13.33 -0.28
C LEU A 92 29.12 -14.09 -0.28
N GLU A 93 29.66 -14.42 0.89
CA GLU A 93 30.91 -15.18 1.03
C GLU A 93 30.78 -16.65 0.61
N GLU A 94 29.64 -17.30 0.91
CA GLU A 94 29.31 -18.62 0.40
C GLU A 94 29.10 -18.58 -1.12
N GLY A 95 28.41 -17.52 -1.59
CA GLY A 95 28.18 -17.25 -2.99
C GLY A 95 27.28 -18.26 -3.68
N TYR A 96 26.70 -17.86 -4.81
CA TYR A 96 25.87 -18.75 -5.60
C TYR A 96 26.73 -19.72 -6.40
N ARG A 97 26.54 -21.03 -6.18
CA ARG A 97 27.36 -22.11 -6.78
C ARG A 97 28.87 -21.93 -6.52
N GLY A 98 29.23 -21.44 -5.34
CA GLY A 98 30.62 -21.24 -4.92
C GLY A 98 31.29 -20.00 -5.53
N THR A 99 30.54 -19.14 -6.24
CA THR A 99 31.08 -17.88 -6.74
C THR A 99 30.75 -16.75 -5.77
N LYS A 100 31.76 -16.28 -5.04
CA LYS A 100 31.64 -15.22 -4.03
C LYS A 100 31.06 -13.93 -4.60
N GLY A 101 30.35 -13.18 -3.77
CA GLY A 101 29.72 -11.90 -4.10
C GLY A 101 28.46 -12.02 -4.96
N ILE A 102 27.98 -13.24 -5.22
CA ILE A 102 26.80 -13.49 -6.03
C ILE A 102 25.70 -14.09 -5.15
N LEU A 103 24.57 -13.38 -5.02
CA LEU A 103 23.37 -13.93 -4.39
C LEU A 103 22.62 -14.89 -5.32
N HIS A 104 22.51 -14.56 -6.61
CA HIS A 104 21.94 -15.47 -7.61
C HIS A 104 22.30 -15.07 -9.05
N ASP A 105 22.46 -16.05 -9.94
CA ASP A 105 22.75 -15.85 -11.37
C ASP A 105 21.52 -15.55 -12.28
N LYS A 106 20.30 -15.55 -11.73
CA LYS A 106 19.03 -15.46 -12.49
C LYS A 106 17.89 -14.79 -11.73
N LYS A 107 17.89 -14.90 -10.39
CA LYS A 107 16.92 -14.25 -9.52
C LYS A 107 17.47 -12.91 -9.03
N PHE A 108 17.48 -11.91 -9.91
CA PHE A 108 17.95 -10.56 -9.55
C PHE A 108 17.12 -9.94 -8.42
N THR A 109 15.87 -10.41 -8.24
CA THR A 109 15.05 -10.08 -7.07
C THR A 109 15.67 -10.43 -5.72
N GLU A 110 16.66 -11.34 -5.64
CA GLU A 110 17.41 -11.57 -4.39
C GLU A 110 18.16 -10.29 -3.97
N TYR A 111 18.89 -9.67 -4.90
CA TYR A 111 19.59 -8.40 -4.65
C TYR A 111 18.60 -7.28 -4.36
N GLU A 112 17.56 -7.16 -5.17
CA GLU A 112 16.60 -6.06 -5.07
C GLU A 112 15.86 -6.06 -3.72
N ARG A 113 15.50 -7.24 -3.20
CA ARG A 113 14.87 -7.37 -1.86
C ARG A 113 15.83 -7.00 -0.74
N VAL A 114 17.07 -7.48 -0.79
CA VAL A 114 18.10 -7.13 0.21
C VAL A 114 18.35 -5.62 0.22
N ILE A 115 18.51 -4.99 -0.96
CA ILE A 115 18.73 -3.54 -1.06
C ILE A 115 17.58 -2.77 -0.40
N VAL A 116 16.32 -3.09 -0.71
CA VAL A 116 15.20 -2.34 -0.12
C VAL A 116 15.06 -2.58 1.39
N ALA A 117 15.36 -3.78 1.87
CA ALA A 117 15.30 -4.13 3.29
C ALA A 117 16.39 -3.38 4.07
N MET A 118 17.65 -3.46 3.61
CA MET A 118 18.78 -2.74 4.18
C MET A 118 18.55 -1.22 4.18
N SER A 119 18.06 -0.66 3.08
CA SER A 119 17.74 0.76 2.98
C SER A 119 16.66 1.19 3.97
N ALA A 120 15.65 0.35 4.23
CA ALA A 120 14.55 0.66 5.15
C ALA A 120 15.02 0.85 6.59
N VAL A 121 16.17 0.26 6.95
CA VAL A 121 16.80 0.37 8.28
C VAL A 121 18.07 1.23 8.27
N GLY A 122 18.36 1.91 7.16
CA GLY A 122 19.49 2.84 7.04
C GLY A 122 20.85 2.19 6.82
N MET A 123 20.89 0.89 6.47
CA MET A 123 22.12 0.23 6.03
C MET A 123 22.41 0.54 4.56
N ASP A 124 23.69 0.66 4.21
CA ASP A 124 24.12 0.84 2.84
C ASP A 124 24.31 -0.51 2.12
N ALA A 125 23.49 -0.79 1.12
CA ALA A 125 23.57 -1.97 0.27
C ALA A 125 24.60 -1.85 -0.87
N ALA A 126 25.19 -0.67 -1.10
CA ALA A 126 26.28 -0.51 -2.07
C ALA A 126 27.64 -1.00 -1.52
N ASN A 127 27.72 -1.33 -0.24
CA ASN A 127 28.91 -1.94 0.36
C ASN A 127 28.54 -2.88 1.53
N VAL A 128 28.44 -4.17 1.21
CA VAL A 128 28.15 -5.25 2.15
C VAL A 128 29.28 -6.26 2.10
N GLY A 129 30.12 -6.32 3.13
CA GLY A 129 31.32 -7.16 3.13
C GLY A 129 32.31 -6.86 1.99
N GLY A 130 32.31 -5.64 1.43
CA GLY A 130 33.11 -5.29 0.25
C GLY A 130 32.43 -5.54 -1.10
N TYR A 131 31.19 -6.05 -1.11
CA TYR A 131 30.40 -6.26 -2.34
C TYR A 131 29.35 -5.16 -2.53
N ASP A 132 29.21 -4.69 -3.76
CA ASP A 132 28.15 -3.76 -4.17
C ASP A 132 26.93 -4.54 -4.69
N LEU A 133 25.83 -4.54 -3.92
CA LEU A 133 24.62 -5.26 -4.29
C LEU A 133 23.85 -4.56 -5.42
N THR A 134 24.15 -3.29 -5.73
CA THR A 134 23.52 -2.54 -6.82
C THR A 134 24.17 -2.83 -8.17
N ALA A 135 25.44 -3.24 -8.19
CA ALA A 135 26.20 -3.52 -9.42
C ALA A 135 25.54 -4.57 -10.34
N PRO A 136 24.99 -5.70 -9.83
CA PRO A 136 24.27 -6.67 -10.66
C PRO A 136 23.04 -6.09 -11.38
N LEU A 137 22.45 -5.01 -10.86
CA LEU A 137 21.25 -4.37 -11.42
C LEU A 137 21.58 -3.39 -12.57
N ALA A 138 22.86 -3.17 -12.88
CA ALA A 138 23.31 -2.37 -14.02
C ALA A 138 22.95 -2.99 -15.38
N ASP A 139 22.63 -4.29 -15.40
CA ASP A 139 22.25 -5.03 -16.59
C ASP A 139 20.73 -5.20 -16.70
N PHE A 140 20.11 -4.48 -17.62
CA PHE A 140 18.67 -4.51 -17.79
C PHE A 140 18.15 -5.84 -18.33
N VAL A 141 18.95 -6.57 -19.11
CA VAL A 141 18.51 -7.83 -19.70
C VAL A 141 18.38 -8.91 -18.62
N ASN A 142 19.33 -8.91 -17.70
CA ASN A 142 19.27 -9.72 -16.50
C ASN A 142 18.10 -9.33 -15.60
N VAL A 143 17.97 -8.04 -15.29
CA VAL A 143 16.89 -7.53 -14.43
C VAL A 143 15.52 -7.91 -15.00
N LYS A 144 15.27 -7.72 -16.30
CA LYS A 144 13.96 -8.06 -16.90
C LYS A 144 13.71 -9.55 -17.10
N TRP A 145 14.68 -10.42 -16.81
CA TRP A 145 14.55 -11.87 -16.99
C TRP A 145 13.37 -12.44 -16.19
N GLN A 146 13.14 -11.94 -14.97
CA GLN A 146 12.01 -12.32 -14.14
C GLN A 146 10.68 -11.64 -14.53
N GLY A 147 10.55 -11.22 -15.79
CA GLY A 147 9.37 -10.54 -16.30
C GLY A 147 9.23 -9.13 -15.73
N MET A 148 8.01 -8.75 -15.38
CA MET A 148 7.72 -7.44 -14.79
C MET A 148 8.30 -7.27 -13.39
N ASN A 149 8.51 -8.35 -12.64
CA ASN A 149 8.99 -8.28 -11.26
C ASN A 149 10.35 -7.58 -11.16
N GLY A 150 11.34 -7.98 -11.96
CA GLY A 150 12.69 -7.42 -11.85
C GLY A 150 12.74 -5.90 -12.07
N PRO A 151 12.24 -5.34 -13.19
CA PRO A 151 12.25 -3.88 -13.39
C PRO A 151 11.44 -3.12 -12.33
N ILE A 152 10.38 -3.71 -11.77
CA ILE A 152 9.60 -3.10 -10.68
C ILE A 152 10.43 -3.04 -9.40
N TRP A 153 11.07 -4.14 -9.03
CA TRP A 153 11.87 -4.25 -7.81
C TRP A 153 13.20 -3.50 -7.92
N ALA A 154 13.93 -3.61 -9.03
CA ALA A 154 15.14 -2.82 -9.29
C ALA A 154 14.88 -1.32 -9.22
N LEU A 155 13.77 -0.83 -9.80
CA LEU A 155 13.43 0.59 -9.71
C LEU A 155 13.22 1.02 -8.25
N ARG A 156 12.54 0.18 -7.45
CA ARG A 156 12.37 0.42 -6.02
C ARG A 156 13.68 0.35 -5.25
N ALA A 157 14.57 -0.59 -5.58
CA ALA A 157 15.87 -0.75 -4.97
C ALA A 157 16.76 0.49 -5.22
N PHE A 158 16.79 1.00 -6.45
CA PHE A 158 17.53 2.24 -6.70
C PHE A 158 16.93 3.45 -5.98
N ASP A 159 15.60 3.50 -5.82
CA ASP A 159 14.92 4.62 -5.19
C ASP A 159 14.88 4.54 -3.66
N SER A 160 15.18 3.39 -3.04
CA SER A 160 15.03 3.19 -1.59
C SER A 160 16.00 4.03 -0.75
N ALA A 161 17.22 4.25 -1.25
CA ALA A 161 18.20 5.17 -0.68
C ALA A 161 18.81 6.14 -1.72
N ASN A 162 18.13 6.32 -2.86
CA ASN A 162 18.59 7.15 -3.98
C ASN A 162 19.97 6.71 -4.53
N TYR A 163 20.15 5.40 -4.70
CA TYR A 163 21.33 4.83 -5.34
C TYR A 163 21.44 5.29 -6.80
N ASP A 164 22.67 5.54 -7.25
CA ASP A 164 22.92 5.69 -8.68
C ASP A 164 22.76 4.35 -9.39
N VAL A 165 22.37 4.39 -10.67
CA VAL A 165 22.37 3.17 -11.49
C VAL A 165 23.81 2.96 -11.97
N PRO A 166 24.48 1.85 -11.60
CA PRO A 166 25.88 1.67 -11.95
C PRO A 166 26.08 1.53 -13.46
N LYS A 167 27.29 1.83 -13.91
CA LYS A 167 27.72 1.53 -15.29
C LYS A 167 27.93 0.02 -15.40
N ARG A 168 27.33 -0.60 -16.43
CA ARG A 168 27.56 -2.00 -16.73
C ARG A 168 29.02 -2.20 -17.17
N THR A 169 29.67 -3.21 -16.63
CA THR A 169 31.00 -3.66 -17.07
C THR A 169 30.89 -4.86 -18.01
N ASP A 170 31.85 -5.00 -18.92
CA ASP A 170 31.99 -6.18 -19.78
C ASP A 170 32.65 -7.36 -19.07
N SER A 171 33.46 -7.09 -18.04
CA SER A 171 33.89 -8.09 -17.07
C SER A 171 32.66 -8.52 -16.28
N TYR A 172 32.08 -9.64 -16.71
CA TYR A 172 30.74 -10.04 -16.31
C TYR A 172 30.82 -11.15 -15.27
N ALA A 173 30.64 -10.78 -14.00
CA ALA A 173 30.58 -11.74 -12.90
C ALA A 173 29.15 -12.23 -12.58
N TYR A 174 28.09 -11.60 -13.12
CA TYR A 174 26.73 -11.74 -12.57
C TYR A 174 25.70 -12.29 -13.58
N GLY A 175 25.53 -13.61 -13.64
CA GLY A 175 24.36 -14.28 -14.23
C GLY A 175 24.48 -14.82 -15.65
N THR A 176 24.49 -16.13 -15.91
CA THR A 176 24.78 -16.69 -17.25
C THR A 176 23.64 -16.58 -18.29
N LEU A 177 23.30 -15.36 -18.70
CA LEU A 177 22.45 -15.13 -19.87
C LEU A 177 23.31 -14.68 -21.04
N THR A 178 23.13 -15.34 -22.19
CA THR A 178 23.61 -14.93 -23.52
C THR A 178 22.40 -14.39 -24.30
N PRO A 179 21.94 -13.15 -24.07
CA PRO A 179 20.86 -12.59 -24.84
C PRO A 179 21.41 -12.04 -26.15
N ASP A 180 20.60 -12.12 -27.20
CA ASP A 180 20.85 -11.46 -28.48
C ASP A 180 20.85 -9.92 -28.36
N GLU A 181 20.38 -9.37 -27.22
CA GLU A 181 20.31 -7.94 -26.96
C GLU A 181 21.66 -7.36 -26.54
N THR A 182 22.28 -6.63 -27.46
CA THR A 182 23.58 -5.96 -27.24
C THR A 182 23.47 -4.72 -26.37
N ASN A 183 22.32 -4.04 -26.36
CA ASN A 183 22.08 -2.87 -25.51
C ASN A 183 21.61 -3.30 -24.11
N ARG A 184 22.57 -3.62 -23.22
CA ARG A 184 22.28 -4.19 -21.90
C ARG A 184 22.22 -3.17 -20.75
N GLN A 185 22.74 -1.96 -20.94
CA GLN A 185 22.80 -0.95 -19.87
C GLN A 185 21.40 -0.62 -19.32
N ASN A 186 21.27 -0.67 -17.99
CA ASN A 186 20.06 -0.28 -17.28
C ASN A 186 20.02 1.22 -16.99
N SER A 187 18.80 1.74 -16.78
CA SER A 187 18.55 3.08 -16.26
C SER A 187 17.15 3.14 -15.64
N ARG A 188 16.91 4.11 -14.75
CA ARG A 188 15.57 4.40 -14.21
C ARG A 188 14.55 4.57 -15.33
N GLN A 189 14.85 5.37 -16.34
CA GLN A 189 13.92 5.61 -17.44
C GLN A 189 13.66 4.36 -18.29
N ARG A 190 14.64 3.47 -18.43
CA ARG A 190 14.46 2.20 -19.15
C ARG A 190 13.49 1.28 -18.42
N MET A 191 13.63 1.14 -17.11
CA MET A 191 12.67 0.38 -16.29
C MET A 191 11.28 1.01 -16.30
N ILE A 192 11.18 2.34 -16.16
CA ILE A 192 9.90 3.07 -16.25
C ILE A 192 9.22 2.80 -17.60
N ASN A 193 9.92 2.99 -18.72
CA ASN A 193 9.36 2.76 -20.05
C ASN A 193 8.90 1.31 -20.21
N TYR A 194 9.72 0.35 -19.80
CA TYR A 194 9.36 -1.06 -19.86
C TYR A 194 8.10 -1.38 -19.06
N ILE A 195 7.96 -0.83 -17.85
CA ILE A 195 6.74 -1.01 -17.05
C ILE A 195 5.55 -0.40 -17.78
N LEU A 196 5.66 0.85 -18.26
CA LEU A 196 4.56 1.54 -18.96
C LEU A 196 4.11 0.82 -20.24
N ASP A 197 5.05 0.31 -21.04
CA ASP A 197 4.78 -0.38 -22.30
C ASP A 197 4.05 -1.72 -22.09
N ASN A 198 4.13 -2.28 -20.88
CA ASN A 198 3.47 -3.52 -20.50
C ASN A 198 2.14 -3.30 -19.76
N GLN A 199 1.61 -2.08 -19.67
CA GLN A 199 0.28 -1.85 -19.11
C GLN A 199 -0.80 -2.38 -20.06
N TYR A 200 -1.72 -3.21 -19.53
CA TYR A 200 -2.85 -3.73 -20.30
C TYR A 200 -3.90 -2.65 -20.55
N SER A 201 -4.86 -2.93 -21.44
CA SER A 201 -5.95 -1.99 -21.79
C SER A 201 -6.90 -1.72 -20.62
N ASP A 202 -7.09 -2.69 -19.72
CA ASP A 202 -7.88 -2.56 -18.50
C ASP A 202 -7.26 -1.61 -17.45
N GLY A 203 -5.97 -1.29 -17.59
CA GLY A 203 -5.23 -0.36 -16.76
C GLY A 203 -4.30 -1.00 -15.73
N GLY A 204 -4.26 -2.32 -15.63
CA GLY A 204 -3.33 -3.02 -14.74
C GLY A 204 -2.09 -3.55 -15.44
N TRP A 205 -1.33 -4.35 -14.69
CA TRP A 205 -0.14 -5.09 -15.12
C TRP A 205 -0.23 -6.55 -14.67
N ASN A 206 0.59 -7.40 -15.27
CA ASN A 206 0.76 -8.79 -14.88
C ASN A 206 2.25 -9.12 -14.84
N LEU A 207 2.62 -10.21 -14.18
CA LEU A 207 4.00 -10.69 -14.05
C LEU A 207 4.63 -10.93 -15.43
N GLN A 208 3.87 -11.55 -16.33
CA GLN A 208 4.32 -11.78 -17.70
C GLN A 208 4.13 -10.52 -18.57
N PRO A 209 5.16 -10.11 -19.33
CA PRO A 209 5.07 -9.01 -20.28
C PRO A 209 3.97 -9.26 -21.33
N LYS A 210 3.26 -8.19 -21.72
CA LYS A 210 2.06 -8.22 -22.57
C LYS A 210 2.26 -8.90 -23.93
N LYS A 211 3.47 -8.86 -24.50
CA LYS A 211 3.76 -9.30 -25.88
C LYS A 211 3.86 -10.82 -26.07
N LYS A 212 3.88 -11.61 -25.00
CA LYS A 212 3.81 -13.08 -25.16
C LYS A 212 2.36 -13.46 -25.41
N GLY A 213 2.09 -14.40 -26.33
CA GLY A 213 0.75 -14.93 -26.64
C GLY A 213 0.13 -15.67 -25.46
N SER A 214 -0.09 -14.95 -24.38
CA SER A 214 -0.49 -15.45 -23.08
C SER A 214 -1.97 -15.78 -23.08
N THR A 215 -2.33 -16.84 -22.37
CA THR A 215 -3.71 -17.26 -22.13
C THR A 215 -3.99 -17.33 -20.62
N GLY A 216 -5.27 -17.40 -20.26
CA GLY A 216 -5.70 -17.51 -18.86
C GLY A 216 -5.23 -16.34 -17.99
N TYR A 217 -4.78 -16.64 -16.77
CA TYR A 217 -4.32 -15.64 -15.81
C TYR A 217 -3.11 -14.83 -16.29
N ASN A 218 -2.31 -15.33 -17.25
CA ASN A 218 -1.17 -14.59 -17.82
C ASN A 218 -1.59 -13.54 -18.88
N ALA A 219 -2.85 -13.52 -19.29
CA ALA A 219 -3.38 -12.63 -20.33
C ALA A 219 -4.13 -11.41 -19.78
N VAL A 220 -4.39 -11.38 -18.47
CA VAL A 220 -5.17 -10.34 -17.80
C VAL A 220 -4.31 -9.64 -16.76
N SER A 221 -4.68 -8.44 -16.32
CA SER A 221 -3.97 -7.80 -15.23
C SER A 221 -4.16 -8.56 -13.92
N ASP A 222 -3.10 -8.57 -13.12
CA ASP A 222 -3.04 -9.10 -11.77
C ASP A 222 -3.02 -7.96 -10.74
N VAL A 223 -3.68 -8.16 -9.60
CA VAL A 223 -3.80 -7.12 -8.57
C VAL A 223 -2.47 -6.86 -7.84
N ASP A 224 -1.67 -7.90 -7.60
CA ASP A 224 -0.41 -7.80 -6.85
C ASP A 224 0.62 -7.07 -7.69
N ILE A 225 0.81 -7.52 -8.94
CA ILE A 225 1.75 -6.90 -9.87
C ILE A 225 1.32 -5.47 -10.23
N THR A 226 0.01 -5.21 -10.34
CA THR A 226 -0.48 -3.85 -10.52
C THR A 226 -0.12 -2.97 -9.31
N GLY A 227 -0.32 -3.48 -8.09
CA GLY A 227 0.05 -2.77 -6.87
C GLY A 227 1.55 -2.46 -6.82
N MET A 228 2.39 -3.46 -7.10
CA MET A 228 3.84 -3.32 -7.08
C MET A 228 4.35 -2.34 -8.15
N ALA A 229 3.81 -2.39 -9.37
CA ALA A 229 4.13 -1.44 -10.44
C ALA A 229 3.75 0.00 -10.05
N MET A 230 2.61 0.18 -9.39
CA MET A 230 2.19 1.48 -8.88
C MET A 230 3.16 2.04 -7.83
N ILE A 231 3.64 1.20 -6.91
CA ILE A 231 4.63 1.60 -5.88
C ILE A 231 5.91 2.10 -6.56
N ALA A 232 6.43 1.36 -7.53
CA ALA A 232 7.67 1.71 -8.25
C ALA A 232 7.52 2.98 -9.09
N LEU A 233 6.36 3.21 -9.70
CA LEU A 233 6.10 4.35 -10.58
C LEU A 233 5.68 5.62 -9.83
N ALA A 234 5.11 5.52 -8.63
CA ALA A 234 4.55 6.65 -7.90
C ALA A 234 5.51 7.83 -7.69
N PRO A 235 6.82 7.65 -7.41
CA PRO A 235 7.76 8.77 -7.27
C PRO A 235 7.88 9.65 -8.53
N TYR A 236 7.61 9.10 -9.70
CA TYR A 236 7.78 9.76 -11.00
C TYR A 236 6.53 10.51 -11.46
N MET A 237 5.41 10.37 -10.76
CA MET A 237 4.09 10.83 -11.23
C MET A 237 3.93 12.36 -11.35
N THR A 238 4.72 13.14 -10.63
CA THR A 238 4.67 14.61 -10.69
C THR A 238 5.49 15.18 -11.82
N LYS A 239 6.54 14.46 -12.25
CA LYS A 239 7.47 14.88 -13.29
C LYS A 239 7.15 14.26 -14.65
N GLN A 240 6.50 13.10 -14.69
CA GLN A 240 6.21 12.36 -15.92
C GLN A 240 4.70 12.19 -16.14
N PRO A 241 4.08 12.95 -17.07
CA PRO A 241 2.64 12.86 -17.34
C PRO A 241 2.17 11.47 -17.79
N LYS A 242 3.00 10.73 -18.55
CA LYS A 242 2.70 9.35 -18.96
C LYS A 242 2.57 8.41 -17.76
N VAL A 243 3.47 8.55 -16.78
CA VAL A 243 3.41 7.80 -15.52
C VAL A 243 2.14 8.13 -14.76
N LYS A 244 1.82 9.43 -14.60
CA LYS A 244 0.57 9.84 -13.94
C LYS A 244 -0.67 9.23 -14.60
N LYS A 245 -0.74 9.27 -15.94
CA LYS A 245 -1.86 8.68 -16.70
C LYS A 245 -1.97 7.17 -16.48
N ALA A 246 -0.84 6.45 -16.48
CA ALA A 246 -0.81 5.02 -16.20
C ALA A 246 -1.30 4.70 -14.77
N LEU A 247 -0.82 5.44 -13.77
CA LEU A 247 -1.25 5.28 -12.37
C LEU A 247 -2.74 5.60 -12.18
N ASP A 248 -3.26 6.64 -12.82
CA ASP A 248 -4.69 6.97 -12.74
C ASP A 248 -5.57 5.84 -13.33
N ARG A 249 -5.11 5.18 -14.41
CA ARG A 249 -5.77 3.98 -14.97
C ARG A 249 -5.70 2.78 -14.02
N ALA A 250 -4.55 2.55 -13.40
CA ALA A 250 -4.35 1.47 -12.44
C ALA A 250 -5.22 1.62 -11.20
N ILE A 251 -5.39 2.85 -10.68
CA ILE A 251 -6.33 3.13 -9.59
C ILE A 251 -7.77 2.77 -9.99
N THR A 252 -8.19 3.09 -11.22
CA THR A 252 -9.51 2.70 -11.73
C THR A 252 -9.63 1.18 -11.86
N TYR A 253 -8.59 0.49 -12.34
CA TYR A 253 -8.56 -0.97 -12.38
C TYR A 253 -8.73 -1.58 -10.98
N LEU A 254 -7.90 -1.20 -10.01
CA LEU A 254 -7.97 -1.71 -8.64
C LEU A 254 -9.34 -1.43 -7.99
N SER A 255 -9.92 -0.25 -8.21
CA SER A 255 -11.27 0.06 -7.70
C SER A 255 -12.36 -0.90 -8.23
N LYS A 256 -12.20 -1.43 -9.45
CA LYS A 256 -13.10 -2.44 -10.03
C LYS A 256 -12.82 -3.84 -9.48
N GLN A 257 -11.57 -4.15 -9.12
CA GLN A 257 -11.19 -5.48 -8.61
C GLN A 257 -11.58 -5.72 -7.14
N GLN A 258 -11.76 -4.65 -6.36
CA GLN A 258 -12.16 -4.76 -4.95
C GLN A 258 -13.48 -5.51 -4.80
N LYS A 259 -13.49 -6.51 -3.90
CA LYS A 259 -14.65 -7.34 -3.60
C LYS A 259 -15.60 -6.65 -2.61
N GLN A 260 -16.81 -7.19 -2.46
CA GLN A 260 -17.85 -6.61 -1.59
C GLN A 260 -17.46 -6.61 -0.11
N ASN A 261 -16.60 -7.53 0.33
CA ASN A 261 -16.05 -7.56 1.68
C ASN A 261 -14.89 -6.57 1.88
N GLY A 262 -14.53 -5.79 0.86
CA GLY A 262 -13.40 -4.86 0.89
C GLY A 262 -12.06 -5.46 0.47
N GLY A 263 -11.97 -6.78 0.36
CA GLY A 263 -10.74 -7.52 0.04
C GLY A 263 -10.38 -7.53 -1.45
N PHE A 264 -9.21 -8.08 -1.72
CA PHE A 264 -8.64 -8.29 -3.05
C PHE A 264 -8.19 -9.73 -3.21
N GLY A 265 -8.12 -10.19 -4.44
CA GLY A 265 -7.65 -11.53 -4.74
C GLY A 265 -6.86 -11.59 -6.02
N SER A 266 -5.95 -12.54 -6.04
CA SER A 266 -4.96 -12.81 -7.07
C SER A 266 -5.10 -14.28 -7.46
N TRP A 267 -5.03 -14.59 -8.76
CA TRP A 267 -5.24 -15.95 -9.31
C TRP A 267 -6.55 -16.64 -8.86
N GLY A 268 -7.59 -15.85 -8.58
CA GLY A 268 -8.90 -16.34 -8.14
C GLY A 268 -9.08 -16.45 -6.62
N THR A 269 -8.02 -16.29 -5.83
CA THR A 269 -8.05 -16.44 -4.37
C THR A 269 -8.00 -15.08 -3.69
N ILE A 270 -8.99 -14.77 -2.85
CA ILE A 270 -8.95 -13.58 -1.98
C ILE A 270 -7.98 -13.83 -0.84
N ASN A 271 -6.99 -12.97 -0.67
CA ASN A 271 -5.93 -13.16 0.32
C ASN A 271 -5.46 -11.83 0.95
N SER A 272 -4.66 -11.96 2.00
CA SER A 272 -4.12 -10.84 2.79
C SER A 272 -3.10 -10.02 1.97
N GLU A 273 -2.22 -10.69 1.24
CA GLU A 273 -1.08 -10.12 0.51
C GLU A 273 -1.56 -9.19 -0.62
N SER A 274 -2.62 -9.56 -1.32
CA SER A 274 -3.24 -8.69 -2.34
C SER A 274 -3.82 -7.43 -1.73
N CYS A 275 -4.41 -7.52 -0.54
CA CYS A 275 -4.84 -6.32 0.18
C CYS A 275 -3.62 -5.46 0.56
N ALA A 276 -2.53 -6.08 1.02
CA ALA A 276 -1.28 -5.41 1.37
C ALA A 276 -0.67 -4.63 0.20
N GLN A 277 -0.55 -5.25 -0.99
CA GLN A 277 -0.04 -4.59 -2.20
C GLN A 277 -0.89 -3.38 -2.60
N VAL A 278 -2.23 -3.52 -2.55
CA VAL A 278 -3.15 -2.44 -2.88
C VAL A 278 -3.03 -1.27 -1.89
N ILE A 279 -2.91 -1.55 -0.59
CA ILE A 279 -2.72 -0.51 0.43
C ILE A 279 -1.45 0.30 0.16
N CYS A 280 -0.33 -0.38 -0.10
CA CYS A 280 0.93 0.27 -0.45
C CYS A 280 0.82 1.09 -1.74
N ALA A 281 0.20 0.54 -2.78
CA ALA A 281 0.00 1.20 -4.07
C ALA A 281 -0.83 2.48 -3.96
N LEU A 282 -1.97 2.40 -3.25
CA LEU A 282 -2.86 3.54 -3.07
C LEU A 282 -2.20 4.64 -2.24
N THR A 283 -1.55 4.27 -1.13
CA THR A 283 -0.87 5.24 -0.27
C THR A 283 0.29 5.93 -1.00
N ALA A 284 1.10 5.18 -1.76
CA ALA A 284 2.16 5.73 -2.60
C ALA A 284 1.63 6.71 -3.67
N CYS A 285 0.43 6.46 -4.19
CA CYS A 285 -0.27 7.34 -5.14
C CYS A 285 -1.10 8.45 -4.47
N GLY A 286 -0.98 8.65 -3.15
CA GLY A 286 -1.71 9.68 -2.40
C GLY A 286 -3.22 9.44 -2.28
N VAL A 287 -3.67 8.19 -2.38
CA VAL A 287 -5.05 7.74 -2.22
C VAL A 287 -5.21 7.09 -0.85
N ASN A 288 -6.24 7.48 -0.09
CA ASN A 288 -6.50 6.88 1.22
C ASN A 288 -7.27 5.56 1.05
N PRO A 289 -6.68 4.39 1.35
CA PRO A 289 -7.33 3.07 1.19
C PRO A 289 -8.51 2.85 2.15
N ASN A 290 -8.62 3.66 3.21
CA ASN A 290 -9.67 3.55 4.23
C ASN A 290 -10.86 4.49 4.00
N THR A 291 -10.69 5.57 3.21
CA THR A 291 -11.75 6.62 3.11
C THR A 291 -12.03 7.12 1.69
N ASP A 292 -11.22 6.76 0.69
CA ASP A 292 -11.53 7.10 -0.70
C ASP A 292 -12.74 6.28 -1.17
N LYS A 293 -13.81 6.97 -1.60
CA LYS A 293 -15.08 6.35 -1.97
C LYS A 293 -14.96 5.29 -3.07
N ARG A 294 -13.95 5.38 -3.94
CA ARG A 294 -13.69 4.38 -4.98
C ARG A 294 -13.33 3.02 -4.39
N PHE A 295 -12.82 3.02 -3.16
CA PHE A 295 -12.32 1.85 -2.45
C PHE A 295 -13.18 1.46 -1.23
N ILE A 296 -14.45 1.87 -1.24
CA ILE A 296 -15.46 1.44 -0.26
C ILE A 296 -16.52 0.62 -0.99
N LYS A 297 -16.61 -0.69 -0.72
CA LYS A 297 -17.63 -1.60 -1.28
C LYS A 297 -18.47 -2.15 -0.15
N ASN A 298 -19.79 -2.05 -0.25
CA ASN A 298 -20.72 -2.44 0.82
C ASN A 298 -20.31 -1.91 2.22
N GLY A 299 -19.80 -0.68 2.27
CA GLY A 299 -19.31 -0.08 3.52
C GLY A 299 -17.98 -0.61 4.06
N LYS A 300 -17.29 -1.48 3.32
CA LYS A 300 -15.98 -2.05 3.65
C LYS A 300 -14.89 -1.44 2.80
N SER A 301 -13.83 -0.99 3.47
CA SER A 301 -12.63 -0.45 2.87
C SER A 301 -11.59 -1.54 2.54
N VAL A 302 -10.47 -1.16 1.91
CA VAL A 302 -9.34 -2.08 1.73
C VAL A 302 -8.73 -2.48 3.07
N ILE A 303 -8.72 -1.56 4.05
CA ILE A 303 -8.23 -1.84 5.40
C ILE A 303 -9.15 -2.85 6.08
N ASP A 304 -10.47 -2.75 5.93
CA ASP A 304 -11.40 -3.78 6.43
C ASP A 304 -11.14 -5.15 5.80
N GLY A 305 -10.87 -5.18 4.49
CA GLY A 305 -10.50 -6.39 3.76
C GLY A 305 -9.26 -7.05 4.36
N LEU A 306 -8.18 -6.30 4.52
CA LEU A 306 -6.93 -6.80 5.14
C LEU A 306 -7.19 -7.28 6.58
N MET A 307 -7.88 -6.48 7.39
CA MET A 307 -8.11 -6.79 8.80
C MET A 307 -9.00 -8.02 9.01
N SER A 308 -9.74 -8.47 8.00
CA SER A 308 -10.48 -9.74 8.08
C SER A 308 -9.56 -10.97 8.21
N PHE A 309 -8.30 -10.86 7.78
CA PHE A 309 -7.30 -11.93 7.88
C PHE A 309 -6.52 -11.91 9.19
N TYR A 310 -6.68 -10.86 10.01
CA TYR A 310 -5.97 -10.75 11.28
C TYR A 310 -6.46 -11.82 12.28
N ASP A 311 -5.51 -12.43 12.97
CA ASP A 311 -5.77 -13.32 14.10
C ASP A 311 -5.44 -12.58 15.40
N GLU A 312 -6.48 -12.18 16.13
CA GLU A 312 -6.29 -11.42 17.38
C GLU A 312 -5.62 -12.24 18.47
N LYS A 313 -5.70 -13.58 18.46
CA LYS A 313 -5.09 -14.44 19.49
C LYS A 313 -3.59 -14.47 19.29
N VAL A 314 -3.15 -14.77 18.07
CA VAL A 314 -1.72 -14.88 17.72
C VAL A 314 -1.08 -13.51 17.55
N GLY A 315 -1.76 -12.56 16.90
CA GLY A 315 -1.17 -11.29 16.45
C GLY A 315 -0.64 -11.32 15.02
N GLY A 316 -0.85 -12.42 14.28
CA GLY A 316 -0.46 -12.56 12.88
C GLY A 316 -1.63 -12.43 11.90
N PHE A 317 -1.36 -12.63 10.61
CA PHE A 317 -2.36 -12.64 9.55
C PHE A 317 -2.39 -14.01 8.86
N ARG A 318 -3.58 -14.46 8.52
CA ARG A 318 -3.79 -15.64 7.68
C ARG A 318 -3.58 -15.28 6.20
N HIS A 319 -3.23 -16.26 5.38
CA HIS A 319 -3.24 -16.10 3.92
C HIS A 319 -4.69 -16.02 3.40
N VAL A 320 -5.51 -16.99 3.78
CA VAL A 320 -6.94 -17.09 3.43
C VAL A 320 -7.81 -17.19 4.69
N ASN A 321 -9.09 -16.83 4.59
CA ASN A 321 -10.05 -17.00 5.69
C ASN A 321 -10.86 -18.31 5.57
N GLU A 322 -10.85 -18.93 4.40
CA GLU A 322 -11.48 -20.21 4.10
C GLU A 322 -10.48 -21.04 3.31
N ALA A 323 -10.45 -22.36 3.54
CA ALA A 323 -9.52 -23.25 2.86
C ALA A 323 -9.68 -23.14 1.33
N SER A 324 -8.61 -22.81 0.62
CA SER A 324 -8.64 -22.56 -0.83
C SER A 324 -7.25 -22.68 -1.43
N GLY A 325 -7.14 -23.25 -2.63
CA GLY A 325 -5.88 -23.33 -3.37
C GLY A 325 -4.75 -24.09 -2.65
N GLY A 326 -5.09 -25.01 -1.73
CA GLY A 326 -4.11 -25.75 -0.92
C GLY A 326 -3.64 -25.01 0.34
N TYR A 327 -4.25 -23.88 0.67
CA TYR A 327 -3.96 -23.12 1.87
C TYR A 327 -5.06 -23.28 2.91
N GLU A 328 -4.65 -23.47 4.16
CA GLU A 328 -5.52 -23.51 5.32
C GLU A 328 -5.70 -22.11 5.94
N PRO A 329 -6.84 -21.84 6.62
CA PRO A 329 -7.10 -20.55 7.26
C PRO A 329 -6.36 -20.42 8.60
N VAL A 330 -5.04 -20.56 8.56
CA VAL A 330 -4.13 -20.42 9.71
C VAL A 330 -3.16 -19.26 9.49
N VAL A 331 -2.59 -18.74 10.58
CA VAL A 331 -1.60 -17.66 10.50
C VAL A 331 -0.45 -18.09 9.60
N ASN A 332 -0.10 -17.23 8.65
CA ASN A 332 0.92 -17.47 7.66
C ASN A 332 2.00 -16.38 7.78
N GLN A 333 3.26 -16.80 7.73
CA GLN A 333 4.40 -15.91 7.96
C GLN A 333 4.47 -14.80 6.91
N MET A 334 4.44 -15.14 5.62
CA MET A 334 4.46 -14.14 4.54
C MET A 334 3.24 -13.21 4.63
N ALA A 335 2.04 -13.74 4.83
CA ALA A 335 0.83 -12.93 4.97
C ALA A 335 0.95 -11.93 6.13
N THR A 336 1.56 -12.35 7.24
CA THR A 336 1.82 -11.52 8.42
C THR A 336 2.81 -10.40 8.12
N GLU A 337 3.96 -10.74 7.55
CA GLU A 337 5.00 -9.77 7.19
C GLU A 337 4.48 -8.74 6.17
N GLN A 338 3.72 -9.19 5.16
CA GLN A 338 3.20 -8.31 4.14
C GLN A 338 2.08 -7.40 4.63
N ALA A 339 1.16 -7.94 5.43
CA ALA A 339 0.15 -7.15 6.12
C ALA A 339 0.78 -6.08 7.01
N TYR A 340 1.85 -6.43 7.74
CA TYR A 340 2.54 -5.53 8.62
C TYR A 340 3.18 -4.34 7.87
N TYR A 341 3.96 -4.58 6.81
CA TYR A 341 4.54 -3.46 6.06
C TYR A 341 3.45 -2.62 5.38
N ALA A 342 2.32 -3.21 4.97
CA ALA A 342 1.21 -2.44 4.39
C ALA A 342 0.56 -1.51 5.41
N LEU A 343 0.38 -1.98 6.65
CA LEU A 343 -0.05 -1.14 7.76
C LEU A 343 0.98 -0.06 8.08
N ALA A 344 2.29 -0.36 8.01
CA ALA A 344 3.34 0.66 8.14
C ALA A 344 3.23 1.75 7.07
N PHE A 345 3.00 1.38 5.79
CA PHE A 345 2.76 2.33 4.71
C PHE A 345 1.52 3.20 4.97
N PHE A 346 0.43 2.58 5.45
CA PHE A 346 -0.80 3.27 5.83
C PHE A 346 -0.55 4.28 6.94
N TYR A 347 0.02 3.87 8.07
CA TYR A 347 0.25 4.75 9.23
C TYR A 347 1.29 5.83 8.96
N LYS A 348 2.32 5.55 8.15
CA LYS A 348 3.29 6.57 7.73
C LYS A 348 2.66 7.62 6.80
N SER A 349 1.56 7.30 6.11
CA SER A 349 0.98 8.15 5.07
C SER A 349 -0.32 8.84 5.50
N VAL A 350 -1.17 8.19 6.30
CA VAL A 350 -2.51 8.66 6.66
C VAL A 350 -2.49 9.31 8.04
N PRO A 351 -2.78 10.63 8.15
CA PRO A 351 -2.86 11.28 9.45
C PRO A 351 -4.01 10.74 10.30
N GLY A 352 -3.76 10.65 11.61
CA GLY A 352 -4.82 10.37 12.59
C GLY A 352 -5.88 11.49 12.65
N GLN A 353 -7.00 11.20 13.32
CA GLN A 353 -8.08 12.16 13.48
C GLN A 353 -7.61 13.35 14.35
N THR A 354 -7.82 14.57 13.87
CA THR A 354 -7.61 15.79 14.68
C THR A 354 -8.85 16.15 15.48
N THR A 355 -8.65 16.86 16.60
CA THR A 355 -9.75 17.39 17.42
C THR A 355 -9.95 18.87 17.12
N LEU A 356 -11.10 19.21 16.50
CA LEU A 356 -11.59 20.58 16.43
C LEU A 356 -12.09 21.00 17.82
N THR A 357 -11.43 22.00 18.43
CA THR A 357 -11.69 22.42 19.81
C THR A 357 -12.64 23.59 19.91
N LYS A 358 -12.64 24.49 18.90
CA LYS A 358 -13.49 25.68 18.90
C LYS A 358 -13.88 26.09 17.49
N ALA A 359 -15.14 26.49 17.33
CA ALA A 359 -15.65 27.19 16.14
C ALA A 359 -16.44 28.41 16.63
N ALA A 360 -15.91 29.62 16.44
CA ALA A 360 -16.50 30.84 16.97
C ALA A 360 -16.62 31.92 15.90
N LYS A 361 -17.69 32.72 15.97
CA LYS A 361 -17.84 33.93 15.16
C LYS A 361 -16.78 34.94 15.59
N VAL A 362 -16.13 35.56 14.61
CA VAL A 362 -15.07 36.58 14.83
C VAL A 362 -15.29 37.85 14.00
N GLY A 363 -16.50 38.04 13.48
CA GLY A 363 -16.90 39.20 12.69
C GLY A 363 -18.08 38.89 11.78
N SER A 364 -18.56 39.91 11.06
CA SER A 364 -19.62 39.72 10.05
C SER A 364 -19.13 38.79 8.94
N GLY A 365 -19.81 37.66 8.74
CA GLY A 365 -19.45 36.69 7.69
C GLY A 365 -18.11 35.97 7.92
N LYS A 366 -17.62 35.93 9.17
CA LYS A 366 -16.34 35.32 9.54
C LYS A 366 -16.48 34.38 10.73
N LEU A 367 -15.85 33.20 10.62
CA LEU A 367 -15.76 32.20 11.70
C LEU A 367 -14.29 31.79 11.87
N LYS A 368 -13.82 31.64 13.11
CA LYS A 368 -12.50 31.09 13.44
C LYS A 368 -12.65 29.67 13.94
N ALA A 369 -11.97 28.74 13.27
CA ALA A 369 -11.82 27.36 13.71
C ALA A 369 -10.46 27.17 14.39
N THR A 370 -10.42 26.46 15.51
CA THR A 370 -9.20 26.11 16.26
C THR A 370 -9.19 24.61 16.54
N TRP A 371 -8.04 23.96 16.41
CA TRP A 371 -7.90 22.51 16.56
C TRP A 371 -6.60 22.12 17.30
N LYS A 372 -6.54 20.86 17.77
CA LYS A 372 -5.32 20.27 18.34
C LYS A 372 -4.36 19.82 17.24
N LYS A 373 -3.06 19.89 17.51
CA LYS A 373 -2.03 19.36 16.61
C LYS A 373 -2.32 17.89 16.31
N ALA A 374 -2.42 17.55 15.04
CA ALA A 374 -2.44 16.17 14.57
C ALA A 374 -1.01 15.72 14.27
N ALA A 375 -0.78 14.43 14.44
CA ALA A 375 0.42 13.75 14.01
C ALA A 375 0.07 12.67 12.99
N ILE A 376 1.04 12.36 12.14
CA ILE A 376 1.14 11.03 11.56
C ILE A 376 1.76 10.22 12.69
N ASN A 377 0.98 9.35 13.29
CA ASN A 377 1.45 8.69 14.48
C ASN A 377 2.45 7.59 14.09
N THR A 378 3.71 7.86 14.41
CA THR A 378 4.87 6.99 14.26
C THR A 378 5.37 6.49 15.62
N ASP A 379 4.69 6.86 16.72
CA ASP A 379 5.04 6.44 18.08
C ASP A 379 4.70 4.95 18.34
N TYR A 380 3.94 4.29 17.45
CA TYR A 380 3.45 2.93 17.62
C TYR A 380 4.52 1.84 17.59
N VAL A 381 5.76 2.18 17.22
CA VAL A 381 6.75 1.17 16.83
C VAL A 381 8.12 1.43 17.44
N THR A 382 8.49 2.69 17.70
CA THR A 382 9.78 3.00 18.31
C THR A 382 9.82 2.68 19.81
N LYS A 383 8.68 2.53 20.49
CA LYS A 383 8.53 2.60 21.97
C LYS A 383 9.26 3.80 22.63
N LYS A 384 9.82 4.72 21.83
CA LYS A 384 10.55 5.93 22.20
C LYS A 384 9.58 7.10 22.08
N ARG A 385 9.14 7.61 23.23
CA ARG A 385 8.25 8.78 23.32
C ARG A 385 8.84 9.97 22.53
N GLY A 386 8.04 10.59 21.67
CA GLY A 386 8.32 11.94 21.14
C GLY A 386 8.71 12.02 19.66
N LYS A 387 8.79 10.90 18.91
CA LYS A 387 9.04 10.92 17.46
C LYS A 387 7.72 10.84 16.69
N THR A 388 7.01 11.96 16.58
CA THR A 388 5.84 12.08 15.69
C THR A 388 6.22 12.70 14.36
N ALA A 389 5.86 12.06 13.24
CA ALA A 389 5.95 12.68 11.93
C ALA A 389 4.91 13.81 11.79
N ALA A 390 5.35 14.97 11.32
CA ALA A 390 4.47 16.12 11.13
C ALA A 390 3.54 15.92 9.92
N VAL A 391 2.26 16.28 10.09
CA VAL A 391 1.32 16.39 8.97
C VAL A 391 1.77 17.51 8.02
N SER A 392 1.40 17.45 6.74
CA SER A 392 1.70 18.51 5.78
C SER A 392 0.76 19.71 5.92
N GLY A 393 -0.41 19.53 6.52
CA GLY A 393 -1.34 20.62 6.83
C GLY A 393 -2.73 20.15 7.22
N TYR A 394 -3.68 21.08 7.20
CA TYR A 394 -5.07 20.84 7.57
C TYR A 394 -6.03 21.35 6.50
N GLN A 395 -7.17 20.70 6.37
CA GLN A 395 -8.32 21.17 5.61
C GLN A 395 -9.47 21.46 6.56
N ILE A 396 -10.03 22.65 6.42
CA ILE A 396 -11.20 23.12 7.14
C ILE A 396 -12.36 23.14 6.15
N VAL A 397 -13.50 22.60 6.56
CA VAL A 397 -14.73 22.61 5.77
C VAL A 397 -15.85 23.19 6.61
N CYS A 398 -16.54 24.17 6.06
CA CYS A 398 -17.74 24.77 6.61
C CYS A 398 -18.91 24.50 5.65
N ALA A 399 -20.11 24.27 6.18
CA ALA A 399 -21.32 24.12 5.36
C ALA A 399 -22.56 24.62 6.11
N THR A 400 -23.62 25.00 5.40
CA THR A 400 -24.87 25.47 6.01
C THR A 400 -25.79 24.31 6.43
N ASN A 401 -25.37 23.05 6.23
CA ASN A 401 -26.09 21.87 6.68
C ASN A 401 -25.15 20.79 7.22
N LYS A 402 -25.66 19.94 8.12
CA LYS A 402 -24.89 18.87 8.80
C LYS A 402 -24.23 17.88 7.83
N ASN A 403 -24.83 17.66 6.67
CA ASN A 403 -24.35 16.69 5.67
C ASN A 403 -23.28 17.26 4.73
N PHE A 404 -22.93 18.55 4.88
CA PHE A 404 -21.93 19.22 4.05
C PHE A 404 -22.23 19.18 2.54
N THR A 405 -23.50 19.37 2.17
CA THR A 405 -23.96 19.39 0.76
C THR A 405 -24.42 20.77 0.29
N LYS A 406 -24.64 21.73 1.19
CA LYS A 406 -25.09 23.10 0.87
C LYS A 406 -24.16 24.15 1.49
N GLY A 407 -23.91 25.24 0.76
CA GLY A 407 -23.11 26.38 1.23
C GLY A 407 -21.70 25.98 1.68
N VAL A 408 -21.06 25.06 0.95
CA VAL A 408 -19.78 24.46 1.35
C VAL A 408 -18.62 25.40 1.04
N VAL A 409 -17.82 25.73 2.06
CA VAL A 409 -16.57 26.49 1.93
C VAL A 409 -15.43 25.60 2.43
N LYS A 410 -14.35 25.53 1.65
CA LYS A 410 -13.15 24.75 1.98
C LYS A 410 -11.93 25.67 1.97
N THR A 411 -11.08 25.55 2.98
CA THR A 411 -9.76 26.21 3.01
C THR A 411 -8.73 25.28 3.61
N THR A 412 -7.45 25.56 3.37
CA THR A 412 -6.33 24.84 3.99
C THR A 412 -5.52 25.74 4.92
N ALA A 413 -4.75 25.09 5.79
CA ALA A 413 -3.78 25.72 6.69
C ALA A 413 -2.49 24.88 6.72
N GLY A 414 -1.36 25.52 7.00
CA GLY A 414 -0.06 24.85 7.09
C GLY A 414 0.07 23.95 8.30
N SER A 415 1.12 23.13 8.34
CA SER A 415 1.37 22.13 9.39
C SER A 415 1.50 22.70 10.81
N LYS A 416 2.08 23.91 10.93
CA LYS A 416 2.27 24.62 12.21
C LYS A 416 1.03 25.44 12.64
N THR A 417 0.05 25.60 11.76
CA THR A 417 -1.13 26.42 12.02
C THR A 417 -2.21 25.60 12.75
N LEU A 418 -2.66 26.10 13.90
CA LEU A 418 -3.69 25.45 14.73
C LEU A 418 -5.01 26.23 14.82
N SER A 419 -5.12 27.34 14.08
CA SER A 419 -6.38 28.04 13.89
C SER A 419 -6.45 28.71 12.52
N LYS A 420 -7.65 28.85 11.96
CA LYS A 420 -7.88 29.55 10.69
C LYS A 420 -9.23 30.27 10.72
N THR A 421 -9.21 31.53 10.31
CA THR A 421 -10.43 32.29 10.03
C THR A 421 -10.93 31.96 8.63
N VAL A 422 -12.17 31.51 8.54
CA VAL A 422 -12.92 31.31 7.29
C VAL A 422 -13.78 32.56 7.06
N THR A 423 -13.64 33.15 5.88
CA THR A 423 -14.32 34.39 5.47
C THR A 423 -15.34 34.10 4.37
N GLY A 424 -16.12 35.12 3.96
CA GLY A 424 -17.09 34.99 2.86
C GLY A 424 -18.35 34.19 3.23
N LEU A 425 -18.65 34.08 4.52
CA LEU A 425 -19.82 33.34 5.02
C LEU A 425 -21.04 34.25 5.11
N LYS A 426 -22.24 33.70 4.92
CA LYS A 426 -23.49 34.47 4.99
C LYS A 426 -23.83 34.83 6.43
N LYS A 427 -23.99 36.12 6.73
CA LYS A 427 -24.41 36.64 8.04
C LYS A 427 -25.76 36.05 8.46
N GLY A 428 -25.91 35.75 9.74
CA GLY A 428 -27.12 35.21 10.36
C GLY A 428 -27.33 33.72 10.12
N LYS A 429 -26.43 33.03 9.39
CA LYS A 429 -26.57 31.60 9.09
C LYS A 429 -25.75 30.74 10.06
N THR A 430 -26.29 29.56 10.36
CA THR A 430 -25.58 28.53 11.11
C THR A 430 -24.70 27.72 10.15
N TYR A 431 -23.42 27.62 10.50
CA TYR A 431 -22.44 26.79 9.81
C TYR A 431 -22.03 25.60 10.68
N TYR A 432 -21.89 24.45 10.02
CA TYR A 432 -21.29 23.23 10.53
C TYR A 432 -19.84 23.17 10.08
N VAL A 433 -18.93 22.89 11.00
CA VAL A 433 -17.48 23.02 10.80
C VAL A 433 -16.81 21.71 11.17
N LYS A 434 -15.89 21.24 10.31
CA LYS A 434 -15.02 20.10 10.58
C LYS A 434 -13.63 20.33 10.01
N VAL A 435 -12.64 19.70 10.63
CA VAL A 435 -11.23 19.81 10.24
C VAL A 435 -10.64 18.42 10.07
N ARG A 436 -9.72 18.24 9.12
CA ARG A 436 -8.91 17.03 8.99
C ARG A 436 -7.48 17.38 8.63
N ALA A 437 -6.54 16.57 9.08
CA ALA A 437 -5.15 16.68 8.65
C ALA A 437 -4.93 16.00 7.30
N TYR A 438 -3.85 16.36 6.61
CA TYR A 438 -3.36 15.67 5.42
C TYR A 438 -1.84 15.54 5.42
N LYS A 439 -1.34 14.51 4.74
CA LYS A 439 0.06 14.40 4.30
C LYS A 439 0.13 14.61 2.80
N THR A 440 1.20 15.21 2.30
CA THR A 440 1.51 15.22 0.87
C THR A 440 2.43 14.04 0.57
N VAL A 441 2.00 13.15 -0.31
CA VAL A 441 2.76 12.00 -0.81
C VAL A 441 2.81 12.11 -2.32
N ASN A 442 4.02 12.17 -2.89
CA ASN A 442 4.24 12.29 -4.34
C ASN A 442 3.37 13.40 -4.99
N GLY A 443 3.31 14.57 -4.35
CA GLY A 443 2.54 15.73 -4.81
C GLY A 443 1.01 15.66 -4.59
N LYS A 444 0.46 14.54 -4.10
CA LYS A 444 -0.97 14.39 -3.78
C LYS A 444 -1.22 14.44 -2.28
N LYS A 445 -2.36 15.04 -1.88
CA LYS A 445 -2.77 15.13 -0.47
C LYS A 445 -3.58 13.89 -0.08
N ILE A 446 -3.02 13.06 0.79
CA ILE A 446 -3.73 11.98 1.46
C ILE A 446 -4.33 12.52 2.76
N TYR A 447 -5.66 12.49 2.86
CA TYR A 447 -6.39 13.08 3.97
C TYR A 447 -6.76 12.04 5.01
N GLY A 448 -6.62 12.39 6.30
CA GLY A 448 -7.17 11.62 7.40
C GLY A 448 -8.69 11.76 7.55
N THR A 449 -9.23 11.20 8.62
CA THR A 449 -10.65 11.35 8.97
C THR A 449 -10.95 12.77 9.49
N TYR A 450 -12.20 13.20 9.31
CA TYR A 450 -12.65 14.48 9.85
C TYR A 450 -12.85 14.41 11.36
N SER A 451 -12.56 15.52 12.04
CA SER A 451 -12.96 15.77 13.42
C SER A 451 -14.48 15.64 13.61
N LYS A 452 -14.91 15.54 14.87
CA LYS A 452 -16.30 15.84 15.23
C LYS A 452 -16.70 17.22 14.71
N VAL A 453 -17.97 17.36 14.35
CA VAL A 453 -18.54 18.58 13.78
C VAL A 453 -18.93 19.54 14.89
N LEU A 454 -18.50 20.80 14.80
CA LEU A 454 -18.99 21.89 15.64
C LEU A 454 -19.96 22.77 14.84
N LYS A 455 -20.86 23.46 15.54
CA LYS A 455 -21.81 24.42 14.94
C LYS A 455 -21.49 25.85 15.41
N CYS A 456 -21.62 26.82 14.52
CA CYS A 456 -21.42 28.23 14.82
C CYS A 456 -22.39 29.09 14.01
N ARG A 457 -23.09 30.03 14.65
CA ARG A 457 -23.88 31.04 13.95
C ARG A 457 -22.97 32.22 13.62
N VAL A 458 -22.85 32.54 12.34
CA VAL A 458 -21.95 33.57 11.80
C VAL A 458 -22.67 34.90 11.60
#